data_AF-A0A9X8YAB5-F1
#
_entry.id   AF-A0A9X8YAB5-F1
#
_cell.length_a   1.000
_cell.length_b   1.000
_cell.length_c   1.000
_cell.angle_alpha   90.00
_cell.angle_beta   90.00
_cell.angle_gamma   90.00
#
_symmetry.space_group_name_H-M   'P 1'
#
loop_
_entity.id
_entity.type
_entity.pdbx_description
1 polymer ?
#
loop_
_entity_poly.entity_id
_entity_poly.type
_entity_poly.pdbx_seq_one_letter_code
_entity_poly.pdbx_strand_id
1 'polypeptide(L)'
;MSKQYGDFTPSELVDEIRRVFDATWKEIGDMIERSEKMVRKISKGETSGESYREALLEILQHGRAIHVPARRRNKAGQLVKVRAKRNAPEPVVTPVEHEPDHEDIDDENQEELDAAEDRSKNLVKKRRRRFFKKTTVMPNGGRKHVITMPKGKRSKGHQQGMATFLDTMRRAAKGQRARDKRGKIGVTFDLGNGDFRTVEIGSHDGYHLSDVLSDIRTFKDGDVEAWIKDQLMERYKGEDFDPDDYSIVQTDITIYDAARGKEERKALDQQDARRWNRDKKGNRLIDPQPPSGRKSRRRRRNRDQ
;
A
#
# COMPACT_ATOMS: atom_id res chain seq x y z
N MET A 1 -20.15 32.44 8.83
CA MET A 1 -19.67 32.23 7.45
C MET A 1 -18.51 31.26 7.52
N SER A 2 -18.64 30.07 6.95
CA SER A 2 -17.51 29.15 6.78
C SER A 2 -16.57 29.75 5.73
N LYS A 3 -15.34 30.12 6.11
CA LYS A 3 -14.30 30.48 5.14
C LYS A 3 -14.19 29.34 4.11
N GLN A 4 -14.12 29.66 2.82
CA GLN A 4 -13.80 28.65 1.81
C GLN A 4 -12.33 28.24 1.97
N TYR A 5 -11.98 27.00 1.64
CA TYR A 5 -10.60 26.49 1.80
C TYR A 5 -9.56 27.33 1.05
N GLY A 6 -9.95 28.02 -0.03
CA GLY A 6 -9.08 28.94 -0.77
C GLY A 6 -8.56 30.13 0.05
N ASP A 7 -9.29 30.54 1.09
CA ASP A 7 -8.94 31.70 1.92
C ASP A 7 -8.02 31.36 3.10
N PHE A 8 -7.73 30.07 3.29
CA PHE A 8 -6.93 29.63 4.42
C PHE A 8 -5.45 29.92 4.15
N THR A 9 -4.74 30.41 5.15
CA THR A 9 -3.28 30.47 5.14
C THR A 9 -2.71 29.04 5.11
N PRO A 10 -1.47 28.83 4.63
CA PRO A 10 -0.85 27.49 4.64
C PRO A 10 -0.78 26.87 6.04
N SER A 11 -0.67 27.70 7.08
CA SER A 11 -0.76 27.26 8.48
C SER A 11 -2.15 26.71 8.81
N GLU A 12 -3.20 27.47 8.50
CA GLU A 12 -4.60 27.05 8.70
C GLU A 12 -4.93 25.79 7.87
N LEU A 13 -4.41 25.67 6.65
CA LEU A 13 -4.57 24.47 5.82
C LEU A 13 -3.97 23.24 6.50
N VAL A 14 -2.76 23.34 7.03
CA VAL A 14 -2.13 22.22 7.75
C VAL A 14 -2.94 21.82 8.98
N ASP A 15 -3.42 22.79 9.76
CA ASP A 15 -4.21 22.51 10.96
C ASP A 15 -5.58 21.89 10.60
N GLU A 16 -6.19 22.34 9.52
CA GLU A 16 -7.45 21.79 9.00
C GLU A 16 -7.27 20.35 8.50
N ILE A 17 -6.18 20.04 7.78
CA ILE A 17 -5.85 18.66 7.36
C ILE A 17 -5.75 17.76 8.59
N ARG A 18 -5.07 18.22 9.64
CA ARG A 18 -4.94 17.46 10.89
C ARG A 18 -6.29 17.23 11.56
N ARG A 19 -7.16 18.25 11.55
CA ARG A 19 -8.49 18.18 12.16
C ARG A 19 -9.43 17.24 11.41
N VAL A 20 -9.51 17.36 10.08
CA VAL A 20 -10.44 16.61 9.22
C VAL A 20 -10.01 15.14 9.09
N PHE A 21 -8.71 14.90 8.94
CA PHE A 21 -8.18 13.58 8.62
C PHE A 21 -7.48 12.87 9.78
N ASP A 22 -7.40 13.48 10.97
CA ASP A 22 -6.60 12.96 12.10
C ASP A 22 -5.16 12.58 11.64
N ALA A 23 -4.62 13.42 10.75
CA ALA A 23 -3.33 13.22 10.11
C ALA A 23 -2.20 13.66 11.05
N THR A 24 -1.15 12.84 11.13
CA THR A 24 0.07 13.21 11.85
C THR A 24 0.93 14.15 11.01
N TRP A 25 1.77 14.95 11.68
CA TRP A 25 2.76 15.79 11.01
C TRP A 25 3.62 15.03 10.00
N LYS A 26 3.96 13.79 10.35
CA LYS A 26 4.76 12.92 9.51
C LYS A 26 3.98 12.49 8.27
N GLU A 27 2.72 12.13 8.40
CA GLU A 27 1.87 11.75 7.26
C GLU A 27 1.68 12.92 6.31
N ILE A 28 1.43 14.13 6.81
CA ILE A 28 1.35 15.33 5.96
C ILE A 28 2.68 15.57 5.25
N GLY A 29 3.79 15.42 5.97
CA GLY A 29 5.13 15.53 5.39
C GLY A 29 5.36 14.49 4.31
N ASP A 30 5.03 13.23 4.56
CA ASP A 30 5.19 12.13 3.61
C ASP A 30 4.30 12.36 2.36
N MET A 31 3.08 12.90 2.51
CA MET A 31 2.18 13.22 1.38
C MET A 31 2.72 14.33 0.47
N ILE A 32 3.33 15.37 1.02
CA ILE A 32 3.97 16.45 0.23
C ILE A 32 5.47 16.20 0.01
N GLU A 33 5.97 15.02 0.37
CA GLU A 33 7.36 14.58 0.27
C GLU A 33 8.38 15.51 0.93
N ARG A 34 8.04 15.99 2.12
CA ARG A 34 8.86 16.86 2.95
C ARG A 34 8.98 16.32 4.36
N SER A 35 9.99 16.81 5.07
CA SER A 35 10.20 16.38 6.44
C SER A 35 9.06 16.86 7.33
N GLU A 36 8.68 16.02 8.30
CA GLU A 36 7.78 16.39 9.41
C GLU A 36 8.13 17.74 10.05
N LYS A 37 9.43 18.02 10.25
CA LYS A 37 9.92 19.26 10.83
C LYS A 37 9.51 20.49 9.99
N MET A 38 9.46 20.35 8.67
CA MET A 38 9.06 21.42 7.76
C MET A 38 7.57 21.72 7.92
N VAL A 39 6.72 20.69 7.93
CA VAL A 39 5.27 20.85 8.17
C VAL A 39 4.99 21.53 9.52
N ARG A 40 5.72 21.15 10.57
CA ARG A 40 5.63 21.79 11.88
C ARG A 40 6.01 23.27 11.84
N LYS A 41 6.95 23.69 10.97
CA LYS A 41 7.31 25.11 10.81
C LYS A 41 6.22 25.91 10.10
N ILE A 42 5.56 25.31 9.10
CA ILE A 42 4.42 25.93 8.41
C ILE A 42 3.28 26.17 9.40
N SER A 43 2.88 25.14 10.15
CA SER A 43 1.78 25.26 11.14
C SER A 43 2.09 26.23 12.28
N LYS A 44 3.37 26.46 12.60
CA LYS A 44 3.76 27.49 13.59
C LYS A 44 3.86 28.90 13.02
N GLY A 45 3.72 29.06 11.70
CA GLY A 45 4.00 30.33 11.02
C GLY A 45 5.48 30.73 10.97
N GLU A 46 6.42 29.83 11.33
CA GLU A 46 7.87 30.08 11.25
C GLU A 46 8.35 30.19 9.78
N THR A 47 7.59 29.62 8.85
CA THR A 47 7.82 29.69 7.40
C THR A 47 6.49 29.91 6.70
N SER A 48 6.45 30.72 5.64
CA SER A 48 5.19 31.04 4.94
C SER A 48 4.47 29.79 4.43
N GLY A 49 5.20 28.79 3.94
CA GLY A 49 4.63 27.56 3.41
C GLY A 49 3.89 27.72 2.08
N GLU A 50 3.94 28.91 1.47
CA GLU A 50 3.15 29.29 0.30
C GLU A 50 3.39 28.38 -0.90
N SER A 51 4.64 27.94 -1.09
CA SER A 51 4.98 26.99 -2.15
C SER A 51 4.22 25.67 -2.07
N TYR A 52 3.67 25.31 -0.91
CA TYR A 52 2.94 24.06 -0.68
C TYR A 52 1.42 24.26 -0.65
N ARG A 53 0.91 25.48 -0.88
CA ARG A 53 -0.53 25.77 -0.79
C ARG A 53 -1.35 24.83 -1.66
N GLU A 54 -0.98 24.67 -2.92
CA GLU A 54 -1.65 23.80 -3.88
C GLU A 54 -1.71 22.35 -3.38
N ALA A 55 -0.56 21.77 -3.02
CA ALA A 55 -0.48 20.43 -2.45
C ALA A 55 -1.33 20.25 -1.18
N LEU A 56 -1.39 21.26 -0.31
CA LEU A 56 -2.18 21.22 0.92
C LEU A 56 -3.68 21.30 0.63
N LEU A 57 -4.10 22.11 -0.36
CA LEU A 57 -5.48 22.16 -0.82
C LEU A 57 -5.92 20.83 -1.44
N GLU A 58 -5.07 20.21 -2.24
CA GLU A 58 -5.33 18.89 -2.82
C GLU A 58 -5.48 17.82 -1.75
N ILE A 59 -4.67 17.86 -0.68
CA ILE A 59 -4.86 16.95 0.44
C ILE A 59 -6.23 17.16 1.09
N LEU A 60 -6.70 18.40 1.26
CA LEU A 60 -8.05 18.66 1.76
C LEU A 60 -9.16 18.16 0.84
N GLN A 61 -8.99 18.29 -0.48
CA GLN A 61 -10.01 17.96 -1.46
C GLN A 61 -10.03 16.46 -1.82
N HIS A 62 -8.86 15.85 -1.94
CA HIS A 62 -8.68 14.49 -2.48
C HIS A 62 -8.08 13.51 -1.46
N GLY A 63 -7.66 13.98 -0.28
CA GLY A 63 -6.98 13.14 0.71
C GLY A 63 -5.55 12.78 0.32
N ARG A 64 -5.00 13.38 -0.74
CA ARG A 64 -3.62 13.20 -1.23
C ARG A 64 -3.12 14.47 -1.94
N ALA A 65 -1.81 14.65 -1.98
CA ALA A 65 -1.19 15.63 -2.88
C ALA A 65 -1.04 14.99 -4.26
N ILE A 66 -1.39 15.74 -5.31
CA ILE A 66 -1.18 15.40 -6.71
C ILE A 66 0.03 16.19 -7.21
N HIS A 67 0.07 17.49 -6.92
CA HIS A 67 1.15 18.39 -7.30
C HIS A 67 2.06 18.65 -6.11
N VAL A 68 3.17 17.92 -6.06
CA VAL A 68 4.22 18.16 -5.08
C VAL A 68 5.20 19.21 -5.63
N PRO A 69 5.45 20.32 -4.90
CA PRO A 69 6.37 21.35 -5.38
C PRO A 69 7.77 20.81 -5.62
N ALA A 70 8.44 21.28 -6.66
CA ALA A 70 9.80 20.86 -6.99
C ALA A 70 10.79 21.16 -5.85
N ARG A 71 11.82 20.32 -5.72
CA ARG A 71 12.91 20.57 -4.77
C ARG A 71 13.81 21.70 -5.29
N ARG A 72 14.37 22.48 -4.36
CA ARG A 72 15.27 23.59 -4.69
C ARG A 72 16.48 23.09 -5.48
N ARG A 73 16.77 23.77 -6.59
CA ARG A 73 17.95 23.55 -7.45
C ARG A 73 18.98 24.66 -7.28
N ASN A 74 20.24 24.35 -7.57
CA ASN A 74 21.32 25.33 -7.68
C ASN A 74 21.31 25.99 -9.08
N LYS A 75 22.19 26.97 -9.31
CA LYS A 75 22.33 27.65 -10.62
C LYS A 75 22.68 26.70 -11.77
N ALA A 76 23.27 25.54 -11.46
CA ALA A 76 23.61 24.49 -12.43
C ALA A 76 22.46 23.50 -12.67
N GLY A 77 21.25 23.77 -12.15
CA GLY A 77 20.09 22.90 -12.31
C GLY A 77 20.13 21.62 -11.46
N GLN A 78 21.15 21.41 -10.64
CA GLN A 78 21.27 20.23 -9.78
C GLN A 78 20.54 20.42 -8.44
N LEU A 79 20.05 19.33 -7.86
CA LEU A 79 19.40 19.34 -6.55
C LEU A 79 20.36 19.80 -5.46
N VAL A 80 19.88 20.72 -4.61
CA VAL A 80 20.67 21.23 -3.49
C VAL A 80 20.88 20.12 -2.46
N LYS A 81 22.15 19.81 -2.18
CA LYS A 81 22.52 18.82 -1.17
C LYS A 81 22.19 19.33 0.23
N VAL A 82 21.68 18.46 1.09
CA VAL A 82 21.27 18.79 2.46
C VAL A 82 22.15 18.04 3.46
N ARG A 83 22.50 18.70 4.58
CA ARG A 83 23.28 18.06 5.65
C ARG A 83 22.56 16.81 6.15
N ALA A 84 23.29 15.69 6.20
CA ALA A 84 22.78 14.42 6.67
C ALA A 84 22.54 14.43 8.18
N LYS A 85 21.84 13.40 8.68
CA LYS A 85 21.67 13.20 10.12
C LYS A 85 23.04 12.98 10.78
N ARG A 86 23.18 13.41 12.05
CA ARG A 86 24.40 13.19 12.84
C ARG A 86 24.75 11.69 12.84
N ASN A 87 26.01 11.37 12.53
CA ASN A 87 26.56 10.02 12.37
C ASN A 87 26.13 9.26 11.10
N ALA A 88 25.56 9.92 10.10
CA ALA A 88 25.41 9.32 8.79
C ALA A 88 26.80 9.07 8.15
N PRO A 89 26.96 7.99 7.36
CA PRO A 89 28.23 7.67 6.70
C PRO A 89 28.68 8.78 5.74
N GLU A 90 27.73 9.48 5.13
CA GLU A 90 27.99 10.68 4.33
C GLU A 90 27.46 11.93 5.05
N PRO A 91 28.24 13.02 5.13
CA PRO A 91 27.83 14.23 5.86
C PRO A 91 26.77 15.05 5.12
N VAL A 92 26.58 14.83 3.82
CA VAL A 92 25.64 15.55 2.97
C VAL A 92 24.98 14.57 2.01
N VAL A 93 23.65 14.65 1.88
CA VAL A 93 22.86 13.76 1.02
C VAL A 93 22.15 14.61 -0.04
N THR A 94 22.19 14.14 -1.29
CA THR A 94 21.34 14.69 -2.35
C THR A 94 19.93 14.16 -2.15
N PRO A 95 18.91 15.01 -1.94
CA PRO A 95 17.53 14.56 -1.86
C PRO A 95 17.11 13.86 -3.15
N VAL A 96 16.28 12.82 -3.05
CA VAL A 96 15.63 12.24 -4.22
C VAL A 96 14.52 13.18 -4.67
N GLU A 97 14.53 13.56 -5.94
CA GLU A 97 13.42 14.23 -6.58
C GLU A 97 12.43 13.16 -7.04
N HIS A 98 11.16 13.37 -6.69
CA HIS A 98 10.10 12.57 -7.26
C HIS A 98 9.66 13.22 -8.56
N GLU A 99 9.56 12.40 -9.60
CA GLU A 99 8.82 12.76 -10.80
C GLU A 99 7.34 12.87 -10.39
N PRO A 100 6.58 13.86 -10.91
CA PRO A 100 5.14 13.91 -10.68
C PRO A 100 4.51 12.57 -11.05
N ASP A 101 3.50 12.17 -10.29
CA ASP A 101 2.67 11.01 -10.60
C ASP A 101 2.08 11.23 -11.99
N HIS A 102 2.68 10.65 -13.04
CA HIS A 102 1.97 10.38 -14.29
C HIS A 102 0.98 9.23 -14.02
N GLU A 103 -0.02 9.50 -13.20
CA GLU A 103 -1.29 8.76 -13.28
C GLU A 103 -2.14 9.52 -14.31
N ASP A 104 -2.78 8.75 -15.20
CA ASP A 104 -3.64 9.20 -16.29
C ASP A 104 -2.87 9.62 -17.57
N ILE A 105 -2.08 8.71 -18.14
CA ILE A 105 -2.20 8.55 -19.60
C ILE A 105 -3.43 7.67 -19.76
N ASP A 106 -4.55 8.29 -20.10
CA ASP A 106 -5.75 7.59 -20.52
C ASP A 106 -5.35 6.55 -21.58
N ASP A 107 -5.94 5.35 -21.52
CA ASP A 107 -5.77 4.25 -22.51
C ASP A 107 -5.96 4.72 -23.97
N GLU A 108 -6.52 5.92 -24.19
CA GLU A 108 -6.75 6.54 -25.50
C GLU A 108 -5.47 6.98 -26.23
N ASN A 109 -4.32 7.18 -25.56
CA ASN A 109 -3.05 7.54 -26.22
C ASN A 109 -2.02 6.38 -26.28
N GLN A 110 -2.44 5.16 -25.93
CA GLN A 110 -1.61 3.97 -26.08
C GLN A 110 -1.39 3.63 -27.57
N GLU A 111 -2.42 3.81 -28.41
CA GLU A 111 -2.36 3.52 -29.85
C GLU A 111 -1.43 4.48 -30.63
N GLU A 112 -1.30 5.75 -30.22
CA GLU A 112 -0.42 6.71 -30.91
C GLU A 112 1.07 6.44 -30.61
N LEU A 113 1.38 5.86 -29.44
CA LEU A 113 2.72 5.36 -29.10
C LEU A 113 3.02 4.03 -29.81
N ASP A 114 2.04 3.13 -29.92
CA ASP A 114 2.20 1.84 -30.59
C ASP A 114 2.35 2.00 -32.12
N ALA A 115 1.68 3.01 -32.72
CA ALA A 115 1.83 3.33 -34.15
C ALA A 115 3.20 3.96 -34.50
N ALA A 116 3.87 4.61 -33.54
CA ALA A 116 5.23 5.12 -33.71
C ALA A 116 6.31 4.05 -33.44
N GLU A 117 6.00 3.00 -32.67
CA GLU A 117 6.91 1.90 -32.33
C GLU A 117 7.19 0.92 -33.49
N ASP A 118 6.30 0.85 -34.49
CA ASP A 118 6.43 -0.08 -35.62
C ASP A 118 7.62 0.22 -36.57
N ARG A 119 8.31 1.35 -36.36
CA ARG A 119 9.50 1.73 -37.14
C ARG A 119 10.84 1.46 -36.47
N SER A 120 10.87 1.00 -35.22
CA SER A 120 12.14 0.67 -34.54
C SER A 120 12.17 -0.77 -34.03
N LYS A 121 12.81 -1.66 -34.80
CA LYS A 121 13.17 -3.03 -34.37
C LYS A 121 14.28 -3.04 -33.33
N ASN A 122 14.08 -2.34 -32.22
CA ASN A 122 14.84 -2.48 -30.99
C ASN A 122 13.85 -2.62 -29.85
N LEU A 123 13.73 -3.85 -29.32
CA LEU A 123 12.92 -4.25 -28.17
C LEU A 123 12.87 -3.13 -27.12
N VAL A 124 11.79 -2.34 -27.13
CA VAL A 124 11.47 -1.45 -26.03
C VAL A 124 11.22 -2.38 -24.85
N LYS A 125 12.22 -2.49 -23.96
CA LYS A 125 12.09 -3.28 -22.73
C LYS A 125 10.90 -2.70 -21.97
N LYS A 126 9.74 -3.38 -22.01
CA LYS A 126 8.54 -3.01 -21.25
C LYS A 126 8.98 -2.52 -19.87
N ARG A 127 8.70 -1.24 -19.57
CA ARG A 127 9.14 -0.58 -18.33
C ARG A 127 8.68 -1.43 -17.15
N ARG A 128 9.63 -2.05 -16.45
CA ARG A 128 9.32 -2.90 -15.28
C ARG A 128 8.70 -2.03 -14.20
N ARG A 129 7.52 -2.43 -13.67
CA ARG A 129 6.89 -1.79 -12.51
C ARG A 129 7.92 -1.67 -11.38
N ARG A 130 8.20 -0.43 -10.95
CA ARG A 130 9.08 -0.18 -9.80
C ARG A 130 8.25 -0.29 -8.52
N PHE A 131 8.94 -0.50 -7.40
CA PHE A 131 8.26 -0.42 -6.11
C PHE A 131 7.76 1.01 -5.89
N PHE A 132 6.49 1.14 -5.50
CA PHE A 132 5.84 2.41 -5.22
C PHE A 132 4.83 2.23 -4.09
N LYS A 133 4.69 3.25 -3.25
CA LYS A 133 3.71 3.28 -2.17
C LYS A 133 2.97 4.61 -2.23
N LYS A 134 1.66 4.52 -2.33
CA LYS A 134 0.74 5.65 -2.24
C LYS A 134 -0.09 5.54 -0.97
N THR A 135 -0.35 6.66 -0.32
CA THR A 135 -1.24 6.72 0.85
C THR A 135 -2.26 7.82 0.62
N THR A 136 -3.53 7.45 0.67
CA THR A 136 -4.66 8.38 0.65
C THR A 136 -5.25 8.40 2.04
N VAL A 137 -5.43 9.58 2.60
CA VAL A 137 -6.09 9.75 3.91
C VAL A 137 -7.57 10.04 3.66
N MET A 138 -8.43 9.34 4.39
CA MET A 138 -9.88 9.45 4.26
C MET A 138 -10.44 10.28 5.42
N PRO A 139 -11.61 10.93 5.23
CA PRO A 139 -12.33 11.55 6.33
C PRO A 139 -12.53 10.56 7.49
N ASN A 140 -12.52 11.06 8.74
CA ASN A 140 -12.61 10.26 9.98
C ASN A 140 -11.36 9.44 10.33
N GLY A 141 -10.20 9.75 9.75
CA GLY A 141 -8.93 9.12 10.13
C GLY A 141 -8.69 7.74 9.51
N GLY A 142 -9.50 7.33 8.54
CA GLY A 142 -9.21 6.17 7.72
C GLY A 142 -8.02 6.42 6.78
N ARG A 143 -7.31 5.36 6.39
CA ARG A 143 -6.14 5.42 5.50
C ARG A 143 -6.24 4.31 4.45
N LYS A 144 -6.07 4.63 3.17
CA LYS A 144 -5.91 3.65 2.08
C LYS A 144 -4.46 3.67 1.62
N HIS A 145 -3.77 2.54 1.72
CA HIS A 145 -2.41 2.37 1.22
C HIS A 145 -2.45 1.51 -0.04
N VAL A 146 -1.87 1.99 -1.13
CA VAL A 146 -1.67 1.23 -2.36
C VAL A 146 -0.17 0.97 -2.47
N ILE A 147 0.21 -0.31 -2.54
CA ILE A 147 1.62 -0.73 -2.62
C ILE A 147 1.79 -1.49 -3.92
N THR A 148 2.45 -0.86 -4.89
CA THR A 148 2.75 -1.46 -6.19
C THR A 148 4.16 -2.02 -6.19
N MET A 149 4.34 -3.20 -6.78
CA MET A 149 5.63 -3.90 -6.80
C MET A 149 5.87 -4.69 -8.08
N PRO A 150 7.14 -4.93 -8.45
CA PRO A 150 7.48 -5.79 -9.59
C PRO A 150 7.04 -7.24 -9.38
N LYS A 151 6.74 -7.95 -10.48
CA LYS A 151 6.36 -9.38 -10.47
C LYS A 151 7.43 -10.30 -9.85
N GLY A 152 8.71 -9.95 -10.00
CA GLY A 152 9.80 -10.82 -9.60
C GLY A 152 9.96 -10.92 -8.09
N LYS A 153 9.60 -12.06 -7.49
CA LYS A 153 9.68 -12.32 -6.04
C LYS A 153 11.06 -12.06 -5.42
N ARG A 154 12.12 -12.38 -6.17
CA ARG A 154 13.53 -12.15 -5.75
C ARG A 154 14.01 -10.71 -5.98
N SER A 155 13.19 -9.85 -6.58
CA SER A 155 13.60 -8.46 -6.80
C SER A 155 13.53 -7.68 -5.50
N LYS A 156 14.48 -6.75 -5.32
CA LYS A 156 14.53 -5.87 -4.13
C LYS A 156 13.21 -5.11 -3.94
N GLY A 157 12.58 -4.65 -5.03
CA GLY A 157 11.32 -3.92 -4.98
C GLY A 157 10.13 -4.77 -4.50
N HIS A 158 10.09 -6.06 -4.85
CA HIS A 158 9.05 -6.97 -4.37
C HIS A 158 9.19 -7.24 -2.87
N GLN A 159 10.41 -7.52 -2.42
CA GLN A 159 10.71 -7.70 -0.99
C GLN A 159 10.41 -6.43 -0.19
N GLN A 160 10.74 -5.26 -0.74
CA GLN A 160 10.41 -3.97 -0.15
C GLN A 160 8.88 -3.75 -0.08
N GLY A 161 8.14 -4.19 -1.10
CA GLY A 161 6.67 -4.23 -1.10
C GLY A 161 6.10 -5.01 0.08
N MET A 162 6.51 -6.26 0.24
CA MET A 162 6.06 -7.13 1.34
C MET A 162 6.48 -6.61 2.72
N ALA A 163 7.70 -6.09 2.85
CA ALA A 163 8.15 -5.45 4.08
C ALA A 163 7.32 -4.20 4.43
N THR A 164 6.96 -3.40 3.42
CA THR A 164 6.14 -2.19 3.56
C THR A 164 4.71 -2.55 3.96
N PHE A 165 4.16 -3.65 3.44
CA PHE A 165 2.88 -4.21 3.86
C PHE A 165 2.91 -4.52 5.36
N LEU A 166 3.90 -5.28 5.83
CA LEU A 166 4.05 -5.62 7.25
C LEU A 166 4.20 -4.40 8.14
N ASP A 167 5.06 -3.46 7.76
CA ASP A 167 5.28 -2.24 8.54
C ASP A 167 4.00 -1.39 8.63
N THR A 168 3.22 -1.32 7.54
CA THR A 168 1.92 -0.63 7.52
C THR A 168 0.94 -1.29 8.51
N MET A 169 0.82 -2.62 8.47
CA MET A 169 -0.02 -3.37 9.41
C MET A 169 0.45 -3.20 10.86
N ARG A 170 1.77 -3.27 11.13
CA ARG A 170 2.34 -3.08 12.48
C ARG A 170 2.09 -1.69 13.03
N ARG A 171 2.28 -0.64 12.22
CA ARG A 171 2.02 0.74 12.64
C ARG A 171 0.55 0.95 12.99
N ALA A 172 -0.35 0.42 12.17
CA ALA A 172 -1.78 0.54 12.40
C ALA A 172 -2.24 -0.27 13.62
N ALA A 173 -1.70 -1.49 13.83
CA ALA A 173 -1.99 -2.30 15.00
C ALA A 173 -1.57 -1.64 16.33
N LYS A 174 -0.53 -0.78 16.35
CA LYS A 174 -0.15 -0.03 17.57
C LYS A 174 -1.27 0.87 18.08
N GLY A 175 -2.08 1.44 17.17
CA GLY A 175 -3.22 2.30 17.53
C GLY A 175 -4.50 1.54 17.89
N GLN A 176 -4.50 0.22 17.70
CA GLN A 176 -5.69 -0.63 17.81
C GLN A 176 -6.18 -0.82 19.26
N ARG A 177 -5.31 -0.56 20.24
CA ARG A 177 -5.71 -0.54 21.67
C ARG A 177 -6.64 0.64 21.99
N ALA A 178 -6.46 1.77 21.32
CA ALA A 178 -7.19 3.00 21.60
C ALA A 178 -8.49 3.10 20.78
N ARG A 179 -8.48 2.58 19.54
CA ARG A 179 -9.64 2.56 18.64
C ARG A 179 -9.71 1.21 17.94
N ASP A 180 -10.91 0.74 17.61
CA ASP A 180 -11.09 -0.55 16.92
C ASP A 180 -10.66 -0.45 15.45
N LYS A 181 -9.35 -0.48 15.21
CA LYS A 181 -8.77 -0.39 13.87
C LYS A 181 -8.94 -1.70 13.13
N ARG A 182 -9.56 -1.65 11.95
CA ARG A 182 -9.73 -2.81 11.05
C ARG A 182 -9.10 -2.54 9.69
N GLY A 183 -8.69 -3.62 9.02
CA GLY A 183 -8.07 -3.59 7.70
C GLY A 183 -8.82 -4.43 6.69
N LYS A 184 -9.21 -3.84 5.57
CA LYS A 184 -9.57 -4.56 4.34
C LYS A 184 -8.35 -4.63 3.43
N ILE A 185 -8.05 -5.82 2.92
CA ILE A 185 -6.87 -6.04 2.07
C ILE A 185 -7.34 -6.42 0.68
N GLY A 186 -6.93 -5.68 -0.35
CA GLY A 186 -7.05 -6.07 -1.75
C GLY A 186 -5.68 -6.53 -2.26
N VAL A 187 -5.65 -7.57 -3.09
CA VAL A 187 -4.42 -8.08 -3.69
C VAL A 187 -4.65 -8.24 -5.19
N THR A 188 -3.78 -7.64 -5.98
CA THR A 188 -3.80 -7.76 -7.43
C THR A 188 -2.73 -8.73 -7.88
N PHE A 189 -3.17 -9.76 -8.59
CA PHE A 189 -2.33 -10.75 -9.25
C PHE A 189 -2.20 -10.42 -10.73
N ASP A 190 -1.03 -10.72 -11.26
CA ASP A 190 -0.75 -10.67 -12.69
C ASP A 190 -0.92 -12.07 -13.27
N LEU A 191 -1.92 -12.24 -14.14
CA LEU A 191 -2.26 -13.52 -14.75
C LEU A 191 -1.38 -13.85 -15.97
N GLY A 192 -0.52 -12.91 -16.37
CA GLY A 192 0.19 -12.98 -17.65
C GLY A 192 -0.56 -12.26 -18.77
N ASN A 193 0.11 -12.04 -19.89
CA ASN A 193 -0.44 -11.44 -21.13
C ASN A 193 -1.07 -10.03 -21.02
N GLY A 194 -1.00 -9.38 -19.85
CA GLY A 194 -1.63 -8.07 -19.62
C GLY A 194 -2.86 -8.14 -18.71
N ASP A 195 -3.29 -9.35 -18.35
CA ASP A 195 -4.46 -9.57 -17.50
C ASP A 195 -4.12 -9.45 -16.02
N PHE A 196 -4.98 -8.76 -15.27
CA PHE A 196 -4.87 -8.58 -13.83
C PHE A 196 -6.14 -9.05 -13.14
N ARG A 197 -5.98 -9.74 -12.01
CA ARG A 197 -7.11 -10.12 -11.14
C ARG A 197 -6.92 -9.51 -9.77
N THR A 198 -7.83 -8.64 -9.37
CA THR A 198 -7.88 -8.10 -8.01
C THR A 198 -8.80 -8.97 -7.17
N VAL A 199 -8.32 -9.31 -5.98
CA VAL A 199 -8.99 -10.20 -5.05
C VAL A 199 -8.99 -9.58 -3.66
N GLU A 200 -10.14 -9.57 -3.01
CA GLU A 200 -10.25 -9.04 -1.65
C GLU A 200 -10.04 -10.14 -0.60
N ILE A 201 -9.37 -9.76 0.48
CA ILE A 201 -9.04 -10.56 1.65
C ILE A 201 -9.58 -9.80 2.87
N GLY A 202 -10.64 -10.37 3.47
CA GLY A 202 -11.38 -9.77 4.58
C GLY A 202 -12.87 -9.70 4.31
N SER A 203 -13.61 -10.73 4.73
CA SER A 203 -15.07 -10.71 4.78
C SER A 203 -15.58 -9.81 5.91
N HIS A 204 -16.85 -9.38 5.80
CA HIS A 204 -17.63 -8.65 6.80
C HIS A 204 -16.82 -7.69 7.71
N ASP A 205 -16.54 -6.51 7.15
CA ASP A 205 -15.94 -5.38 7.87
C ASP A 205 -14.46 -5.54 8.28
N GLY A 206 -13.71 -6.38 7.58
CA GLY A 206 -12.26 -6.37 7.60
C GLY A 206 -11.64 -6.99 8.87
N TYR A 207 -10.36 -7.32 8.75
CA TYR A 207 -9.64 -8.03 9.81
C TYR A 207 -9.17 -7.10 10.92
N HIS A 208 -9.13 -7.64 12.13
CA HIS A 208 -8.37 -7.07 13.23
C HIS A 208 -6.86 -7.20 12.91
N LEU A 209 -6.16 -6.07 12.81
CA LEU A 209 -4.79 -6.01 12.28
C LEU A 209 -3.77 -6.78 13.12
N SER A 210 -3.91 -6.79 14.45
CA SER A 210 -3.05 -7.60 15.33
C SER A 210 -3.16 -9.09 15.05
N ASP A 211 -4.31 -9.55 14.58
CA ASP A 211 -4.59 -10.96 14.38
C ASP A 211 -3.93 -11.42 13.08
N VAL A 212 -4.04 -10.61 12.02
CA VAL A 212 -3.26 -10.80 10.79
C VAL A 212 -1.76 -10.87 11.08
N LEU A 213 -1.24 -9.96 11.92
CA LEU A 213 0.18 -9.95 12.28
C LEU A 213 0.58 -11.18 13.11
N SER A 214 -0.29 -11.63 14.00
CA SER A 214 -0.10 -12.85 14.79
C SER A 214 -0.04 -14.06 13.88
N ASP A 215 -0.95 -14.17 12.92
CA ASP A 215 -1.04 -15.29 12.00
C ASP A 215 0.15 -15.36 11.04
N ILE A 216 0.58 -14.22 10.49
CA ILE A 216 1.81 -14.15 9.68
C ILE A 216 3.02 -14.61 10.49
N ARG A 217 3.12 -14.21 11.76
CA ARG A 217 4.24 -14.59 12.64
C ARG A 217 4.20 -16.05 13.04
N THR A 218 3.03 -16.58 13.41
CA THR A 218 2.90 -17.89 14.05
C THR A 218 2.74 -19.03 13.04
N PHE A 219 2.10 -18.80 11.89
CA PHE A 219 1.79 -19.87 10.93
C PHE A 219 2.57 -19.82 9.63
N LYS A 220 3.25 -18.71 9.36
CA LYS A 220 3.95 -18.46 8.09
C LYS A 220 5.37 -17.95 8.30
N ASP A 221 5.92 -18.07 9.51
CA ASP A 221 7.29 -17.65 9.86
C ASP A 221 7.65 -16.21 9.46
N GLY A 222 6.66 -15.32 9.42
CA GLY A 222 6.83 -13.92 8.99
C GLY A 222 6.64 -13.67 7.50
N ASP A 223 6.33 -14.68 6.69
CA ASP A 223 6.10 -14.56 5.25
C ASP A 223 4.67 -14.09 4.94
N VAL A 224 4.57 -12.87 4.41
CA VAL A 224 3.31 -12.23 4.00
C VAL A 224 2.71 -12.90 2.77
N GLU A 225 3.54 -13.24 1.79
CA GLU A 225 3.06 -13.79 0.52
C GLU A 225 2.46 -15.17 0.78
N ALA A 226 3.13 -15.99 1.60
CA ALA A 226 2.63 -17.28 2.03
C ALA A 226 1.33 -17.16 2.84
N TRP A 227 1.17 -16.10 3.66
CA TRP A 227 -0.08 -15.82 4.36
C TRP A 227 -1.22 -15.42 3.39
N ILE A 228 -0.96 -14.48 2.48
CA ILE A 228 -1.94 -14.03 1.48
C ILE A 228 -2.45 -15.23 0.66
N LYS A 229 -1.54 -16.05 0.15
CA LYS A 229 -1.90 -17.21 -0.66
C LYS A 229 -2.68 -18.26 0.12
N ASP A 230 -2.35 -18.49 1.39
CA ASP A 230 -3.10 -19.38 2.26
C ASP A 230 -4.55 -18.92 2.43
N GLN A 231 -4.78 -17.61 2.62
CA GLN A 231 -6.13 -17.03 2.71
C GLN A 231 -6.92 -17.19 1.40
N LEU A 232 -6.25 -17.06 0.25
CA LEU A 232 -6.90 -17.13 -1.06
C LEU A 232 -7.16 -18.56 -1.51
N MET A 233 -6.23 -19.47 -1.24
CA MET A 233 -6.42 -20.89 -1.55
C MET A 233 -7.64 -21.46 -0.85
N GLU A 234 -8.05 -20.94 0.31
CA GLU A 234 -9.27 -21.37 0.98
C GLU A 234 -10.54 -20.81 0.34
N ARG A 235 -10.47 -19.58 -0.19
CA ARG A 235 -11.60 -18.91 -0.86
C ARG A 235 -11.93 -19.47 -2.22
N TYR A 236 -10.90 -19.79 -2.98
CA TYR A 236 -11.02 -20.17 -4.38
C TYR A 236 -10.83 -21.68 -4.57
N LYS A 237 -11.04 -22.49 -3.52
CA LYS A 237 -11.01 -23.96 -3.64
C LYS A 237 -12.03 -24.42 -4.68
N GLY A 238 -11.54 -24.91 -5.82
CA GLY A 238 -12.37 -25.44 -6.90
C GLY A 238 -12.61 -24.49 -8.08
N GLU A 239 -12.10 -23.26 -8.04
CA GLU A 239 -12.03 -22.37 -9.20
C GLU A 239 -10.71 -22.56 -9.97
N ASP A 240 -10.65 -22.14 -11.24
CA ASP A 240 -9.46 -22.16 -12.11
C ASP A 240 -8.40 -21.09 -11.72
N PHE A 241 -8.33 -20.72 -10.43
CA PHE A 241 -7.42 -19.72 -9.90
C PHE A 241 -6.56 -20.31 -8.79
N ASP A 242 -5.31 -20.63 -9.13
CA ASP A 242 -4.28 -20.99 -8.16
C ASP A 242 -3.39 -19.77 -7.85
N PRO A 243 -3.42 -19.23 -6.61
CA PRO A 243 -2.58 -18.10 -6.22
C PRO A 243 -1.07 -18.40 -6.33
N ASP A 244 -0.67 -19.68 -6.37
CA ASP A 244 0.74 -20.06 -6.51
C ASP A 244 1.31 -19.84 -7.90
N ASP A 245 0.45 -19.91 -8.92
CA ASP A 245 0.84 -19.76 -10.33
C ASP A 245 1.08 -18.29 -10.72
N TYR A 246 0.54 -17.35 -9.94
CA TYR A 246 0.57 -15.93 -10.25
C TYR A 246 1.43 -15.11 -9.30
N SER A 247 1.88 -13.94 -9.78
CA SER A 247 2.70 -13.02 -8.98
C SER A 247 1.85 -11.86 -8.47
N ILE A 248 2.01 -11.53 -7.19
CA ILE A 248 1.40 -10.34 -6.60
C ILE A 248 2.14 -9.10 -7.13
N VAL A 249 1.38 -8.17 -7.70
CA VAL A 249 1.91 -6.92 -8.28
C VAL A 249 1.42 -5.67 -7.56
N GLN A 250 0.32 -5.76 -6.81
CA GLN A 250 -0.19 -4.67 -5.99
C GLN A 250 -0.91 -5.21 -4.75
N THR A 251 -0.77 -4.50 -3.64
CA THR A 251 -1.59 -4.71 -2.45
C THR A 251 -2.22 -3.41 -1.99
N ASP A 252 -3.52 -3.43 -1.80
CA ASP A 252 -4.32 -2.33 -1.28
C ASP A 252 -4.68 -2.64 0.17
N ILE A 253 -4.41 -1.72 1.10
CA ILE A 253 -4.74 -1.87 2.51
C ILE A 253 -5.58 -0.68 2.93
N THR A 254 -6.85 -0.92 3.23
CA THR A 254 -7.77 0.11 3.72
C THR A 254 -7.95 -0.08 5.22
N ILE A 255 -7.42 0.86 5.99
CA ILE A 255 -7.50 0.88 7.46
C ILE A 255 -8.54 1.91 7.88
N TYR A 256 -9.42 1.55 8.80
CA TYR A 256 -10.43 2.45 9.36
C TYR A 256 -10.73 2.09 10.82
N ASP A 257 -11.34 3.04 11.53
CA ASP A 257 -11.86 2.84 12.88
C ASP A 257 -13.31 2.32 12.77
N ALA A 258 -13.58 1.11 13.26
CA ALA A 258 -14.93 0.54 13.30
C ALA A 258 -15.74 1.17 14.45
N ALA A 259 -16.93 1.69 14.16
CA ALA A 259 -17.84 2.25 15.15
C ALA A 259 -18.73 1.16 15.75
N ARG A 260 -18.18 0.28 16.60
CA ARG A 260 -18.93 -0.77 17.29
C ARG A 260 -18.74 -0.76 18.80
N GLY A 261 -19.75 -1.23 19.52
CA GLY A 261 -19.66 -1.45 20.96
C GLY A 261 -18.63 -2.54 21.29
N LYS A 262 -17.98 -2.43 22.46
CA LYS A 262 -16.97 -3.41 22.92
C LYS A 262 -17.51 -4.85 23.00
N GLU A 263 -18.79 -5.00 23.30
CA GLU A 263 -19.48 -6.29 23.44
C GLU A 263 -19.83 -6.89 22.09
N GLU A 264 -20.42 -6.09 21.19
CA GLU A 264 -20.66 -6.45 19.79
C GLU A 264 -19.36 -6.85 19.08
N ARG A 265 -18.27 -6.12 19.32
CA ARG A 265 -16.92 -6.48 18.86
C ARG A 265 -16.52 -7.88 19.34
N LYS A 266 -16.64 -8.17 20.64
CA LYS A 266 -16.27 -9.49 21.18
C LYS A 266 -17.18 -10.62 20.66
N ALA A 267 -18.46 -10.35 20.46
CA ALA A 267 -19.44 -11.31 19.98
C ALA A 267 -19.21 -11.64 18.51
N LEU A 268 -19.00 -10.64 17.64
CA LEU A 268 -18.65 -10.86 16.24
C LEU A 268 -17.26 -11.49 16.10
N ASP A 269 -16.25 -11.06 16.86
CA ASP A 269 -14.94 -11.73 16.84
C ASP A 269 -15.02 -13.20 17.34
N GLN A 270 -16.06 -13.55 18.11
CA GLN A 270 -16.37 -14.92 18.52
C GLN A 270 -17.22 -15.68 17.49
N GLN A 271 -18.17 -15.02 16.82
CA GLN A 271 -19.05 -15.57 15.77
C GLN A 271 -18.32 -15.75 14.43
N ASP A 272 -17.55 -14.76 13.99
CA ASP A 272 -16.57 -14.85 12.87
C ASP A 272 -15.32 -15.66 13.25
N ALA A 273 -15.26 -16.21 14.47
CA ALA A 273 -14.22 -17.11 14.97
C ALA A 273 -12.78 -16.73 14.55
N ARG A 274 -12.41 -15.43 14.60
CA ARG A 274 -11.04 -14.84 14.55
C ARG A 274 -10.12 -15.18 13.37
N ARG A 275 -10.45 -16.18 12.55
CA ARG A 275 -9.58 -16.82 11.58
C ARG A 275 -10.49 -17.59 10.63
N TRP A 276 -10.19 -17.61 9.35
CA TRP A 276 -10.82 -18.62 8.51
C TRP A 276 -10.48 -20.00 9.06
N ASN A 277 -11.47 -20.70 9.62
CA ASN A 277 -11.41 -22.08 10.10
C ASN A 277 -10.15 -22.42 10.90
N ARG A 278 -9.64 -21.57 11.81
CA ARG A 278 -8.52 -21.94 12.69
C ARG A 278 -8.78 -21.67 14.17
N ASP A 279 -8.44 -22.63 15.01
CA ASP A 279 -8.50 -22.50 16.47
C ASP A 279 -7.41 -21.55 16.99
N LYS A 280 -7.41 -21.26 18.31
CA LYS A 280 -6.40 -20.40 18.96
C LYS A 280 -4.97 -20.92 18.81
N LYS A 281 -4.77 -22.21 18.57
CA LYS A 281 -3.48 -22.89 18.37
C LYS A 281 -3.07 -22.94 16.89
N GLY A 282 -3.93 -22.50 15.97
CA GLY A 282 -3.69 -22.50 14.53
C GLY A 282 -4.14 -23.74 13.79
N ASN A 283 -4.70 -24.70 14.51
CA ASN A 283 -5.21 -25.93 13.93
C ASN A 283 -6.49 -25.62 13.16
N ARG A 284 -6.68 -26.30 12.05
CA ARG A 284 -7.86 -26.12 11.23
C ARG A 284 -9.09 -26.65 11.98
N LEU A 285 -10.15 -25.84 12.06
CA LEU A 285 -11.45 -26.22 12.61
C LEU A 285 -12.23 -27.12 11.66
N ILE A 286 -11.88 -27.10 10.36
CA ILE A 286 -12.38 -27.98 9.31
C ILE A 286 -11.18 -28.48 8.51
N ASP A 287 -10.86 -29.76 8.59
CA ASP A 287 -9.87 -30.36 7.68
C ASP A 287 -10.51 -30.51 6.29
N PRO A 288 -9.84 -30.06 5.22
CA PRO A 288 -10.35 -30.28 3.87
C PRO A 288 -10.37 -31.78 3.61
N GLN A 289 -11.54 -32.30 3.24
CA GLN A 289 -11.66 -33.64 2.68
C GLN A 289 -10.65 -33.75 1.52
N PRO A 290 -9.78 -34.77 1.49
CA PRO A 290 -8.78 -34.88 0.43
C PRO A 290 -9.53 -34.87 -0.92
N PRO A 291 -9.00 -34.17 -1.94
CA PRO A 291 -9.66 -34.08 -3.23
C PRO A 291 -9.87 -35.49 -3.76
N SER A 292 -11.13 -35.94 -3.75
CA SER A 292 -11.55 -37.20 -4.32
C SER A 292 -11.37 -37.10 -5.83
N GLY A 293 -10.21 -37.56 -6.34
CA GLY A 293 -10.05 -37.81 -7.77
C GLY A 293 -8.81 -37.29 -8.48
N ARG A 294 -7.81 -36.70 -7.83
CA ARG A 294 -6.52 -36.46 -8.51
C ARG A 294 -5.71 -37.76 -8.59
N LYS A 295 -6.00 -38.59 -9.61
CA LYS A 295 -5.04 -39.61 -10.08
C LYS A 295 -3.71 -38.90 -10.35
N SER A 296 -2.68 -39.24 -9.59
CA SER A 296 -1.34 -38.69 -9.79
C SER A 296 -0.88 -39.00 -11.20
N ARG A 297 -0.76 -37.97 -12.05
CA ARG A 297 -0.02 -38.09 -13.31
C ARG A 297 1.46 -38.18 -12.94
N ARG A 298 1.91 -39.39 -12.58
CA ARG A 298 3.34 -39.75 -12.62
C ARG A 298 3.80 -39.51 -14.06
N ARG A 299 4.58 -38.44 -14.27
CA ARG A 299 5.37 -38.29 -15.49
C ARG A 299 6.30 -39.49 -15.58
N ARG A 300 5.93 -40.51 -16.37
CA ARG A 300 6.88 -41.50 -16.88
C ARG A 300 7.90 -40.71 -17.68
N ARG A 301 9.13 -40.61 -17.14
CA ARG A 301 10.29 -40.29 -17.96
C ARG A 301 10.47 -41.49 -18.88
N ASN A 302 10.12 -41.33 -20.16
CA ASN A 302 10.68 -42.18 -21.20
C ASN A 302 12.19 -41.90 -21.20
N ARG A 303 12.96 -42.90 -20.79
CA ARG A 303 14.39 -42.96 -21.05
C ARG A 303 14.57 -44.21 -21.90
N ASP A 304 14.58 -43.99 -23.20
CA ASP A 304 15.17 -44.93 -24.15
C ASP A 304 16.69 -44.95 -23.88
N GLN A 305 17.16 -46.13 -23.48
CA GLN A 305 18.46 -46.79 -23.72
C GLN A 305 18.66 -47.87 -22.66
#